data_AF-A0A9D2UTI5-F1
#
_entry.id   AF-A0A9D2UTI5-F1
#
_cell.length_a   1.000
_cell.length_b   1.000
_cell.length_c   1.000
_cell.angle_alpha   90.00
_cell.angle_beta   90.00
_cell.angle_gamma   90.00
#
_symmetry.space_group_name_H-M   'P 1'
#
loop_
_entity.id
_entity.type
_entity.pdbx_description
1 polymer ?
#
loop_
_entity_poly.entity_id
_entity_poly.type
_entity_poly.pdbx_seq_one_letter_code
_entity_poly.pdbx_strand_id
1 'polypeptide(L)'
;MELIEKPQELDFRLQDLPSSEIAPQVGERLKFRIIEEQNTIQLDNMVRLDIKRQEELVSEVVALPSLAPAAMVTPVRHTTFFSPTLWLALVTAIGFMIFGEI
;
A
#
# COMPACT_ATOMS: atom_id res chain seq x y z
N MET A 1 23.60 5.26 19.78
CA MET A 1 22.21 5.60 19.46
C MET A 1 21.35 4.90 20.50
N GLU A 2 21.06 5.58 21.61
CA GLU A 2 20.04 5.09 22.54
C GLU A 2 18.72 5.08 21.79
N LEU A 3 18.04 3.93 21.80
CA LEU A 3 16.66 3.84 21.34
C LEU A 3 15.86 4.84 22.15
N ILE A 4 15.22 5.79 21.47
CA ILE A 4 14.32 6.76 22.07
C ILE A 4 13.12 5.95 22.60
N GLU A 5 13.22 5.44 23.83
CA GLU A 5 12.18 4.62 24.48
C GLU A 5 11.02 5.49 25.00
N LYS A 6 11.08 6.81 24.82
CA LYS A 6 10.03 7.74 25.21
C LYS A 6 9.42 8.40 23.98
N PRO A 7 8.09 8.52 23.90
CA PRO A 7 7.46 9.26 22.82
C PRO A 7 7.99 10.70 22.80
N GLN A 8 8.48 11.12 21.64
CA GLN A 8 9.00 12.46 21.38
C GLN A 8 8.16 13.12 20.28
N GLU A 9 7.78 14.37 20.50
CA GLU A 9 7.16 15.20 19.48
C GLU A 9 8.25 15.77 18.57
N LEU A 10 8.04 15.67 17.26
CA LEU A 10 8.98 16.11 16.24
C LEU A 10 8.27 17.09 15.31
N ASP A 11 8.92 18.21 15.06
CA ASP A 11 8.40 19.25 14.18
C ASP A 11 8.87 19.05 12.74
N PHE A 12 7.99 19.36 11.79
CA PHE A 12 8.30 19.39 10.37
C PHE A 12 7.37 20.36 9.64
N ARG A 13 7.73 20.76 8.43
CA ARG A 13 6.89 21.64 7.61
C ARG A 13 6.01 20.80 6.70
N LEU A 14 4.75 21.20 6.53
CA LEU A 14 3.81 20.47 5.67
C LEU A 14 4.27 20.34 4.21
N GLN A 15 5.08 21.27 3.73
CA GLN A 15 5.70 21.22 2.40
C GLN A 15 6.71 20.07 2.22
N ASP A 16 7.24 19.53 3.32
CA ASP A 16 8.16 18.39 3.32
C ASP A 16 7.38 17.05 3.30
N LEU A 17 6.04 17.09 3.41
CA LEU A 17 5.16 15.93 3.34
C LEU A 17 4.96 15.48 1.88
N PRO A 18 5.12 14.20 1.54
CA PRO A 18 4.80 13.71 0.20
C PRO A 18 3.28 13.77 -0.07
N SER A 19 2.90 13.80 -1.35
CA SER A 19 1.50 13.93 -1.79
C SER A 19 0.81 15.16 -1.20
N SER A 20 1.35 16.34 -1.50
CA SER A 20 0.84 17.63 -1.02
C SER A 20 -0.57 17.94 -1.53
N GLU A 21 -1.03 17.24 -2.57
CA GLU A 21 -2.40 17.28 -3.09
C GLU A 21 -3.44 16.70 -2.10
N ILE A 22 -3.03 15.85 -1.16
CA ILE A 22 -3.91 15.27 -0.13
C ILE A 22 -3.62 15.96 1.21
N ALA A 23 -4.63 16.58 1.81
CA ALA A 23 -4.49 17.18 3.13
C ALA A 23 -4.10 16.13 4.21
N PRO A 24 -3.18 16.46 5.13
CA PRO A 24 -2.82 15.57 6.23
C PRO A 24 -3.98 15.40 7.22
N GLN A 25 -4.05 14.23 7.86
CA GLN A 25 -5.07 13.92 8.86
C GLN A 25 -4.45 13.61 10.23
N VAL A 26 -5.13 14.00 11.31
CA VAL A 26 -4.70 13.64 12.67
C VAL A 26 -4.79 12.12 12.84
N GLY A 27 -3.71 11.52 13.37
CA GLY A 27 -3.60 10.06 13.52
C GLY A 27 -3.09 9.35 12.26
N GLU A 28 -2.77 10.07 11.18
CA GLU A 28 -2.11 9.51 10.02
C GLU A 28 -0.71 8.98 10.37
N ARG A 29 -0.37 7.80 9.84
CA ARG A 29 0.92 7.16 10.07
C ARG A 29 1.93 7.55 9.01
N LEU A 30 3.07 8.05 9.47
CA LEU A 30 4.21 8.41 8.66
C LEU A 30 5.39 7.48 8.96
N LYS A 31 6.19 7.18 7.94
CA LYS A 31 7.52 6.58 8.09
C LYS A 31 8.56 7.59 7.62
N PHE A 32 9.61 7.78 8.40
CA PHE A 32 10.67 8.75 8.11
C PHE A 32 12.00 8.27 8.68
N ARG A 33 13.08 8.93 8.25
CA ARG A 33 14.42 8.77 8.78
C ARG A 33 14.78 10.01 9.59
N ILE A 34 15.25 9.81 10.82
CA ILE A 34 15.78 10.90 11.65
C ILE A 34 17.25 11.12 11.27
N ILE A 35 17.61 12.37 11.00
CA ILE A 35 18.99 12.82 10.79
C ILE A 35 19.29 13.88 11.85
N GLU A 36 20.34 13.66 12.63
CA GLU A 36 20.85 14.65 13.58
C GLU A 36 22.03 15.38 12.93
N GLU A 37 21.87 16.67 12.66
CA GLU A 37 22.93 17.51 12.11
C GLU A 37 23.03 18.80 12.93
N GLN A 38 24.23 19.11 13.43
CA GLN A 38 24.53 20.39 14.11
C GLN A 38 23.55 20.75 15.25
N ASN A 39 23.11 19.73 16.02
CA ASN A 39 22.15 19.89 17.12
C ASN A 39 20.71 20.25 16.69
N THR A 40 20.40 20.09 15.40
CA THR A 40 19.04 20.12 14.85
C THR A 40 18.62 18.73 14.38
N ILE A 41 17.36 18.38 14.65
CA ILE A 41 16.74 17.15 14.17
C ILE A 41 16.06 17.46 12.83
N GLN A 42 16.40 16.68 11.80
CA GLN A 42 15.74 16.72 10.50
C GLN A 42 15.05 15.39 10.21
N LEU A 43 13.91 15.46 9.54
CA LEU A 43 13.14 14.30 9.10
C LEU A 43 13.33 14.14 7.58
N ASP A 44 13.95 13.04 7.18
CA ASP A 44 14.26 12.71 5.78
C ASP A 44 13.48 11.48 5.31
N ASN A 45 13.36 11.28 3.99
CA ASN A 45 12.72 10.12 3.38
C ASN A 45 11.32 9.82 3.95
N MET A 46 10.49 10.86 4.08
CA MET A 46 9.15 10.75 4.63
C MET A 46 8.20 10.03 3.65
N VAL A 47 7.38 9.11 4.17
CA VAL A 47 6.40 8.32 3.43
C VAL A 47 5.09 8.26 4.21
N ARG A 48 3.97 8.53 3.55
CA ARG A 48 2.62 8.41 4.09
C ARG A 48 2.12 6.97 3.93
N LEU A 49 1.76 6.32 5.04
CA LEU A 49 1.40 4.89 5.04
C LEU A 49 -0.09 4.63 4.81
N ASP A 50 -0.93 5.63 5.04
CA ASP A 50 -2.39 5.50 5.04
C ASP A 50 -3.06 6.12 3.79
N ILE A 51 -2.27 6.66 2.85
CA ILE A 51 -2.81 7.07 1.55
C ILE A 51 -3.19 5.82 0.76
N LYS A 52 -4.48 5.72 0.42
CA LYS A 52 -4.91 4.81 -0.63
C LYS A 52 -4.55 5.42 -1.96
N ARG A 53 -3.71 4.73 -2.73
CA ARG A 53 -3.41 5.13 -4.12
C ARG A 53 -4.76 5.16 -4.85
N GLN A 54 -5.24 6.36 -5.17
CA GLN A 54 -6.23 6.52 -6.21
C GLN A 54 -5.49 6.20 -7.51
N GLU A 55 -5.48 4.92 -7.86
CA GLU A 55 -5.39 4.55 -9.26
C GLU A 55 -6.52 5.32 -9.96
N GLU A 56 -6.17 6.04 -11.02
CA GLU A 56 -7.12 6.65 -11.95
C GLU A 56 -7.66 8.05 -11.60
N LEU A 57 -6.79 9.06 -11.61
CA LEU A 57 -7.13 10.27 -12.37
C LEU A 57 -6.64 10.07 -13.81
N VAL A 58 -7.19 9.08 -14.51
CA VAL A 58 -7.20 9.15 -15.97
C VAL A 58 -8.09 10.34 -16.25
N SER A 59 -7.43 11.44 -16.60
CA SER A 59 -8.02 12.64 -17.15
C SER A 59 -9.11 12.18 -18.13
N GLU A 60 -10.37 12.30 -17.72
CA GLU A 60 -11.53 12.11 -18.56
C GLU A 60 -11.50 13.27 -19.55
N VAL A 61 -10.65 13.14 -20.58
CA VAL A 61 -10.71 13.95 -21.78
C VAL A 61 -12.00 13.54 -22.47
N VAL A 62 -13.08 14.21 -22.04
CA VAL A 62 -14.37 14.39 -22.70
C VAL A 62 -14.47 13.62 -24.02
N ALA A 63 -14.78 12.34 -23.94
CA ALA A 63 -15.16 11.57 -25.11
C ALA A 63 -16.64 11.86 -25.37
N LEU A 64 -16.91 12.73 -26.33
CA LEU A 64 -18.24 12.90 -26.90
C LEU A 64 -18.79 11.50 -27.27
N PRO A 65 -20.05 11.16 -26.92
CA PRO A 65 -20.61 9.86 -27.22
C PRO A 65 -20.80 9.69 -28.73
N SER A 66 -19.78 9.11 -29.40
CA SER A 66 -19.93 8.60 -30.75
C SER A 66 -20.70 7.28 -30.68
N LEU A 67 -21.96 7.34 -31.09
CA LEU A 67 -22.89 6.22 -31.29
C LEU A 67 -22.20 5.03 -31.99
N ALA A 68 -21.89 3.96 -31.25
CA ALA A 68 -21.57 2.65 -31.81
C ALA A 68 -22.06 1.53 -30.86
N PRO A 69 -22.61 0.42 -31.38
CA PRO A 69 -23.40 -0.52 -30.61
C PRO A 69 -22.52 -1.40 -29.70
N ALA A 70 -23.07 -1.69 -28.53
CA ALA A 70 -22.50 -2.50 -27.47
C ALA A 70 -22.04 -3.88 -27.97
N ALA A 71 -20.73 -4.05 -28.19
CA ALA A 71 -20.09 -5.35 -28.12
C ALA A 71 -19.57 -5.51 -26.68
N MET A 72 -20.30 -6.30 -25.89
CA MET A 72 -19.91 -6.69 -24.53
C MET A 72 -18.57 -7.42 -24.56
N VAL A 73 -17.48 -6.72 -24.20
CA VAL A 73 -16.21 -7.35 -23.86
C VAL A 73 -16.28 -7.68 -22.37
N THR A 74 -16.61 -8.94 -22.04
CA THR A 74 -16.47 -9.45 -20.68
C THR A 74 -14.99 -9.52 -20.34
N PRO A 75 -14.49 -8.85 -19.28
CA PRO A 75 -13.15 -9.12 -18.80
C PRO A 75 -13.15 -10.53 -18.20
N VAL A 76 -12.40 -11.45 -18.82
CA VAL A 76 -12.05 -12.75 -18.23
C VAL A 76 -11.19 -12.45 -17.00
N ARG A 77 -11.84 -12.32 -15.85
CA ARG A 77 -11.18 -12.27 -14.55
C ARG A 77 -10.56 -13.64 -14.31
N HIS A 78 -9.27 -13.78 -14.62
CA HIS A 78 -8.48 -14.88 -14.13
C HIS A 78 -8.16 -14.64 -12.65
N THR A 79 -9.16 -14.82 -11.80
CA THR A 79 -8.99 -14.86 -10.34
C THR A 79 -8.69 -16.30 -9.96
N THR A 80 -7.44 -16.58 -9.63
CA THR A 80 -7.08 -17.81 -8.92
C THR A 80 -7.66 -17.69 -7.52
N PHE A 81 -8.89 -18.18 -7.35
CA PHE A 81 -9.51 -18.34 -6.05
C PHE A 81 -8.67 -19.32 -5.23
N PHE A 82 -7.79 -18.78 -4.39
CA PHE A 82 -7.11 -19.56 -3.37
C PHE A 82 -8.13 -19.89 -2.28
N SER A 83 -8.89 -20.96 -2.49
CA SER A 83 -9.85 -21.41 -1.48
C SER A 83 -9.07 -22.02 -0.31
N PRO A 84 -9.43 -21.67 0.95
CA PRO A 84 -8.76 -22.22 2.14
C PRO A 84 -8.79 -23.76 2.17
N THR A 85 -9.82 -24.37 1.61
CA THR A 85 -9.96 -25.82 1.49
C THR A 85 -8.95 -26.44 0.54
N LEU A 86 -8.67 -25.80 -0.60
CA LEU A 86 -7.73 -26.30 -1.59
C LEU A 86 -6.28 -26.16 -1.10
N TRP A 87 -5.99 -25.11 -0.33
CA TRP A 87 -4.70 -24.98 0.36
C TRP A 87 -4.50 -26.03 1.45
N LEU A 88 -5.53 -26.28 2.28
CA LEU A 88 -5.46 -27.31 3.32
C LEU A 88 -5.24 -28.70 2.70
N ALA A 89 -5.98 -29.04 1.64
CA ALA A 89 -5.82 -30.31 0.92
C ALA A 89 -4.39 -30.48 0.37
N LEU A 90 -3.82 -29.42 -0.20
CA LEU A 90 -2.45 -29.41 -0.72
C LEU A 90 -1.43 -29.68 0.40
N VAL A 91 -1.52 -28.97 1.52
CA VAL A 91 -0.60 -29.16 2.66
C VAL A 91 -0.73 -30.56 3.25
N THR A 92 -1.95 -31.09 3.36
CA THR A 92 -2.16 -32.46 3.86
C THR A 92 -1.57 -33.52 2.93
N ALA A 93 -1.71 -33.38 1.61
CA ALA A 93 -1.16 -34.32 0.65
C ALA A 93 0.38 -34.33 0.67
N ILE A 94 1.00 -33.15 0.77
CA ILE A 94 2.47 -33.03 0.90
C ILE A 94 2.95 -33.65 2.22
N GLY A 95 2.26 -33.39 3.33
CA GLY A 95 2.57 -34.00 4.62
C GLY A 95 2.53 -35.53 4.57
N PHE A 96 1.52 -36.09 3.90
CA PHE A 96 1.41 -37.55 3.71
C PHE A 96 2.51 -38.10 2.79
N MET A 97 2.95 -37.39 1.75
CA MET A 97 4.07 -37.86 0.92
C MET A 97 5.42 -37.82 1.66
N ILE A 98 5.63 -36.87 2.57
CA ILE A 98 6.90 -36.74 3.31
C ILE A 98 6.95 -37.69 4.52
N PHE A 99 5.84 -37.84 5.24
CA PHE A 99 5.77 -38.58 6.51
C PHE A 99 4.94 -39.86 6.46
N GLY A 100 4.19 -40.10 5.40
CA GLY A 100 3.29 -41.23 5.24
C GLY A 100 3.93 -42.48 4.62
N GLU A 101 5.25 -42.59 4.66
CA GLU A 101 5.92 -43.87 4.39
C GLU A 101 6.19 -44.59 5.73
N ILE A 102 5.20 -45.38 6.14
CA ILE A 102 5.32 -46.51 7.09
C ILE A 102 4.42 -47.64 6.57
#